data_AF-G5JDE1-F1
#
_entry.id   AF-G5JDE1-F1
#
_cell.length_a   1.000
_cell.length_b   1.000
_cell.length_c   1.000
_cell.angle_alpha   90.00
_cell.angle_beta   90.00
_cell.angle_gamma   90.00
#
_symmetry.space_group_name_H-M   'P 1'
#
loop_
_entity.id
_entity.type
_entity.pdbx_description
1 polymer ?
#
loop_
_entity_poly.entity_id
_entity_poly.type
_entity_poly.pdbx_seq_one_letter_code
_entity_poly.pdbx_strand_id
1 'polypeptide(L)'
;MKTLVRLFAILMVLISSVGFVGSAVAANLNPVDAKLTTEFGQKIDLNNDHIRKFRDLRGFYPNLASKIINNAPYDSVEEVLEIPGLSERQKQRLEANFDQFVVTPPADELIEGGDRLNPGLY
;
A
#
# COMPACT_ATOMS: atom_id res chain seq x y z
N MET A 1 -9.83 -22.35 52.41
CA MET A 1 -11.09 -21.97 51.70
C MET A 1 -11.20 -20.45 51.47
N LYS A 2 -10.96 -19.58 52.46
CA LYS A 2 -11.08 -18.11 52.31
C LYS A 2 -10.06 -17.47 51.34
N THR A 3 -8.87 -18.05 51.22
CA THR A 3 -7.80 -17.61 50.29
C THR A 3 -8.08 -18.02 48.84
N LEU A 4 -8.69 -19.18 48.63
CA LEU A 4 -9.06 -19.69 47.31
C LEU A 4 -10.21 -18.88 46.69
N VAL A 5 -11.20 -18.49 47.51
CA VAL A 5 -12.31 -17.62 47.09
C VAL A 5 -11.83 -16.20 46.73
N ARG A 6 -10.80 -15.69 47.42
CA ARG A 6 -10.18 -14.39 47.08
C ARG A 6 -9.42 -14.42 45.77
N LEU A 7 -8.69 -15.49 45.47
CA LEU A 7 -8.00 -15.67 44.19
C LEU A 7 -8.97 -15.78 43.02
N PHE A 8 -10.11 -16.46 43.22
CA PHE A 8 -11.14 -16.60 42.18
C PHE A 8 -11.88 -15.28 41.91
N ALA A 9 -12.13 -14.48 42.95
CA ALA A 9 -12.74 -13.15 42.81
C ALA A 9 -11.81 -12.15 42.11
N ILE A 10 -10.50 -12.19 42.38
CA ILE A 10 -9.50 -11.36 41.70
C ILE A 10 -9.37 -11.74 40.23
N LEU A 11 -9.42 -13.04 39.91
CA LEU A 11 -9.38 -13.54 38.53
C LEU A 11 -10.62 -13.10 37.72
N MET A 12 -11.82 -13.09 38.32
CA MET A 12 -13.02 -12.58 37.64
C MET A 12 -12.99 -11.06 37.41
N VAL A 13 -12.42 -10.29 38.33
CA VAL A 13 -12.24 -8.83 38.14
C VAL A 13 -11.23 -8.52 37.03
N LEU A 14 -10.14 -9.30 36.93
CA LEU A 14 -9.15 -9.17 35.85
C LEU A 14 -9.72 -9.53 34.47
N ILE A 15 -10.62 -10.51 34.38
CA ILE A 15 -11.31 -10.86 33.12
C ILE A 15 -12.30 -9.75 32.72
N SER A 16 -12.93 -9.07 33.68
CA SER A 16 -13.86 -7.96 33.39
C SER A 16 -13.18 -6.67 32.90
N SER A 17 -11.88 -6.48 33.17
CA SER A 17 -11.12 -5.31 32.69
C SER A 17 -10.60 -5.41 31.25
N VAL A 18 -10.76 -6.55 30.57
CA VAL A 18 -10.35 -6.71 29.15
C VAL A 18 -11.45 -6.30 28.17
N GLY A 19 -12.68 -6.03 28.67
CA GLY A 19 -13.85 -5.77 27.82
C GLY A 19 -14.21 -4.29 27.58
N PHE A 20 -13.42 -3.33 28.08
CA PHE A 20 -13.81 -1.91 28.00
C PHE A 20 -13.15 -1.17 26.83
N VAL A 21 -13.91 -1.12 25.74
CA VAL A 21 -14.09 0.03 24.83
C VAL A 21 -12.92 0.41 23.93
N GLY A 22 -12.98 -0.14 22.73
CA GLY A 22 -12.64 0.58 21.51
C GLY A 22 -13.72 0.31 20.46
N SER A 23 -14.91 0.89 20.60
CA SER A 23 -15.70 1.16 19.40
C SER A 23 -14.89 2.15 18.60
N ALA A 24 -14.07 1.65 17.67
CA ALA A 24 -13.56 2.46 16.59
C ALA A 24 -14.81 3.02 15.91
N VAL A 25 -15.09 4.30 16.15
CA VAL A 25 -15.93 5.07 15.23
C VAL A 25 -15.28 4.81 13.88
N ALA A 26 -15.95 4.05 13.01
CA ALA A 26 -15.52 3.92 11.64
C ALA A 26 -15.63 5.32 11.05
N ALA A 27 -14.51 6.05 11.09
CA ALA A 27 -14.43 7.33 10.43
C ALA A 27 -14.73 7.05 8.95
N ASN A 28 -15.73 7.72 8.39
CA ASN A 28 -15.90 7.76 6.94
C ASN A 28 -14.73 8.57 6.39
N LEU A 29 -13.60 7.88 6.18
CA LEU A 29 -12.42 8.47 5.55
C LEU A 29 -12.78 8.86 4.12
N ASN A 30 -12.15 9.94 3.62
CA ASN A 30 -12.20 10.19 2.19
C ASN A 30 -11.54 8.99 1.46
N PRO A 31 -11.88 8.73 0.18
CA PRO A 31 -11.37 7.56 -0.54
C PRO A 31 -9.84 7.44 -0.55
N VAL A 32 -9.11 8.55 -0.66
CA VAL A 32 -7.64 8.59 -0.64
C VAL A 32 -7.10 8.29 0.76
N ASP A 33 -7.68 8.89 1.81
CA ASP A 33 -7.31 8.61 3.21
C ASP A 33 -7.56 7.14 3.55
N ALA A 34 -8.68 6.57 3.08
CA ALA A 34 -8.97 5.16 3.23
C ALA A 34 -7.90 4.31 2.52
N LYS A 35 -7.53 4.69 1.29
CA LYS A 35 -6.52 3.98 0.51
C LYS A 35 -5.12 4.03 1.13
N LEU A 36 -4.75 5.14 1.78
CA LEU A 36 -3.51 5.28 2.54
C LEU A 36 -3.39 4.28 3.70
N THR A 37 -4.50 3.73 4.20
CA THR A 37 -4.47 2.67 5.23
C THR A 37 -4.19 1.27 4.68
N THR A 38 -4.15 1.11 3.35
CA THR A 38 -3.90 -0.17 2.66
C THR A 38 -2.41 -0.34 2.33
N GLU A 39 -2.09 -1.35 1.52
CA GLU A 39 -0.73 -1.55 0.99
C GLU A 39 -0.24 -0.37 0.14
N PHE A 40 -1.15 0.40 -0.48
CA PHE A 40 -0.83 1.64 -1.20
C PHE A 40 -0.04 2.64 -0.34
N GLY A 41 -0.36 2.74 0.95
CA GLY A 41 0.33 3.68 1.85
C GLY A 41 1.74 3.23 2.29
N GLN A 42 2.17 2.03 1.89
CA GLN A 42 3.37 1.38 2.44
C GLN A 42 4.49 1.22 1.41
N LYS A 43 4.14 1.04 0.14
CA LYS A 43 5.05 0.71 -0.97
C LYS A 43 4.65 1.48 -2.22
N ILE A 44 5.48 1.43 -3.27
CA ILE A 44 5.13 2.04 -4.55
C ILE A 44 4.02 1.21 -5.20
N ASP A 45 2.85 1.80 -5.39
CA ASP A 45 1.73 1.15 -6.05
C ASP A 45 1.81 1.33 -7.57
N LEU A 46 2.03 0.23 -8.29
CA LEU A 46 2.21 0.25 -9.75
C LEU A 46 0.98 0.75 -10.52
N ASN A 47 -0.21 0.68 -9.92
CA ASN A 47 -1.47 1.10 -10.52
C ASN A 47 -1.86 2.54 -10.17
N ASN A 48 -1.41 3.06 -9.03
CA ASN A 48 -1.94 4.31 -8.46
C ASN A 48 -0.90 5.40 -8.23
N ASP A 49 0.34 5.05 -7.91
CA ASP A 49 1.34 6.07 -7.58
C ASP A 49 1.76 6.87 -8.81
N HIS A 50 2.13 8.12 -8.54
CA HIS A 50 2.62 9.06 -9.54
C HIS A 50 4.10 8.84 -9.86
N ILE A 51 4.51 9.24 -11.07
CA ILE A 51 5.80 8.95 -11.68
C ILE A 51 7.01 9.35 -10.85
N ARG A 52 6.88 10.38 -10.00
CA ARG A 52 7.98 10.87 -9.16
C ARG A 52 8.34 9.90 -8.03
N LYS A 53 7.43 9.01 -7.62
CA LYS A 53 7.71 7.95 -6.62
C LYS A 53 8.81 7.00 -7.06
N PHE A 54 8.94 6.77 -8.36
CA PHE A 54 9.99 5.93 -8.92
C PHE A 54 11.39 6.59 -8.91
N ARG A 55 11.53 7.86 -8.50
CA ARG A 55 12.84 8.53 -8.40
C ARG A 55 13.73 7.94 -7.31
N ASP A 56 13.12 7.38 -6.27
CA ASP A 56 13.84 6.77 -5.16
C ASP A 56 14.49 5.44 -5.56
N LEU A 57 14.02 4.83 -6.66
CA LEU A 57 14.57 3.62 -7.23
C LEU A 57 15.58 3.93 -8.33
N ARG A 58 16.86 3.65 -8.05
CA ARG A 58 17.96 3.91 -8.99
C ARG A 58 17.67 3.27 -10.36
N GLY A 59 17.65 4.11 -11.41
CA GLY A 59 17.50 3.68 -12.79
C GLY A 59 16.07 3.42 -13.27
N PHE A 60 15.05 3.77 -12.46
CA PHE A 60 13.67 3.70 -12.90
C PHE A 60 13.23 4.97 -13.66
N TYR A 61 13.53 6.15 -13.12
CA TYR A 61 13.15 7.42 -13.72
C TYR A 61 14.13 7.87 -14.83
N PRO A 62 13.66 8.40 -15.97
CA PRO A 62 12.25 8.49 -16.39
C PRO A 62 11.74 7.26 -17.16
N ASN A 63 12.64 6.52 -17.81
CA ASN A 63 12.27 5.59 -18.89
C ASN A 63 11.48 4.36 -18.43
N LEU A 64 11.93 3.69 -17.36
CA LEU A 64 11.26 2.49 -16.86
C LEU A 64 9.97 2.87 -16.12
N ALA A 65 9.98 3.97 -15.37
CA ALA A 65 8.79 4.52 -14.72
C ALA A 65 7.69 4.86 -15.76
N SER A 66 8.05 5.48 -16.89
CA SER A 66 7.09 5.76 -17.96
C SER A 66 6.50 4.49 -18.57
N LYS A 67 7.32 3.44 -18.77
CA LYS A 67 6.84 2.14 -19.24
C LYS A 67 5.83 1.53 -18.25
N ILE A 68 6.11 1.57 -16.96
CA ILE A 68 5.20 1.08 -15.91
C ILE A 68 3.86 1.83 -15.97
N ILE A 69 3.87 3.16 -15.96
CA ILE A 69 2.63 3.95 -15.97
C ILE A 69 1.81 3.71 -17.24
N ASN A 70 2.46 3.64 -18.40
CA ASN A 70 1.78 3.49 -19.69
C ASN A 70 1.20 2.08 -19.93
N ASN A 71 1.60 1.09 -19.13
CA ASN A 71 1.13 -0.29 -19.25
C ASN A 71 0.31 -0.76 -18.03
N ALA A 72 0.08 0.12 -17.05
CA ALA A 72 -0.86 -0.12 -15.98
C ALA A 72 -2.32 -0.11 -16.51
N PRO A 73 -3.27 -0.81 -15.85
CA PRO A 73 -3.11 -1.50 -14.57
C PRO A 73 -2.54 -2.93 -14.68
N TYR A 74 -2.10 -3.46 -13.54
CA TYR A 74 -1.61 -4.82 -13.34
C TYR A 74 -2.45 -5.53 -12.27
N ASP A 75 -2.68 -6.84 -12.44
CA ASP A 75 -3.36 -7.69 -11.46
C ASP A 75 -2.39 -8.25 -10.40
N SER A 76 -1.10 -8.35 -10.75
CA SER A 76 -0.01 -8.80 -9.88
C SER A 76 1.25 -7.95 -10.07
N VAL A 77 2.19 -7.99 -9.12
CA VAL A 77 3.46 -7.25 -9.25
C VAL A 77 4.30 -7.84 -10.40
N GLU A 78 4.23 -9.14 -10.60
CA GLU A 78 5.01 -9.91 -11.57
C GLU A 78 4.69 -9.54 -13.03
N GLU A 79 3.44 -9.16 -13.32
CA GLU A 79 2.99 -8.71 -14.65
C GLU A 79 3.76 -7.50 -15.19
N VAL A 80 4.44 -6.75 -14.31
CA VAL A 80 5.33 -5.66 -14.74
C VAL A 80 6.49 -6.16 -15.62
N LEU A 81 6.84 -7.45 -15.57
CA LEU A 81 7.84 -8.07 -16.44
C LEU A 81 7.34 -8.34 -17.87
N GLU A 82 6.03 -8.32 -18.06
CA GLU A 82 5.38 -8.58 -19.36
C GLU A 82 5.30 -7.31 -20.23
N ILE A 83 5.71 -6.15 -19.70
CA ILE A 83 5.70 -4.89 -20.44
C ILE A 83 6.48 -5.05 -21.76
N PRO A 84 5.86 -4.71 -22.91
CA PRO A 84 6.52 -4.79 -24.20
C PRO A 84 7.80 -3.95 -24.29
N GLY A 85 8.84 -4.57 -24.85
CA GLY A 85 10.13 -3.92 -25.11
C GLY A 85 10.94 -3.59 -23.85
N LEU A 86 10.76 -4.33 -22.75
CA LEU A 86 11.74 -4.33 -21.67
C LEU A 86 13.04 -5.00 -22.13
N SER A 87 14.16 -4.34 -21.87
CA SER A 87 15.47 -4.98 -21.94
C SER A 87 15.66 -5.93 -20.75
N GLU A 88 16.55 -6.92 -20.90
CA GLU A 88 16.90 -7.84 -19.80
C GLU A 88 17.39 -7.11 -18.55
N ARG A 89 18.13 -6.00 -18.72
CA ARG A 89 18.57 -5.17 -17.60
C ARG A 89 17.40 -4.46 -16.89
N GLN A 90 16.32 -4.13 -17.62
CA GLN A 90 15.13 -3.56 -17.00
C GLN A 90 14.35 -4.62 -16.23
N LYS A 91 14.20 -5.84 -16.77
CA LYS A 91 13.58 -6.97 -16.06
C LYS A 91 14.30 -7.28 -14.75
N GLN A 92 15.62 -7.46 -14.80
CA GLN A 92 16.45 -7.68 -13.60
C GLN A 92 16.28 -6.57 -12.57
N ARG A 93 16.12 -5.32 -13.02
CA ARG A 93 15.92 -4.19 -12.12
C ARG A 93 14.54 -4.21 -11.48
N LEU A 94 13.50 -4.60 -12.22
CA LEU A 94 12.15 -4.79 -11.68
C LEU A 94 12.16 -5.89 -10.62
N GLU A 95 12.67 -7.07 -10.95
CA GLU A 95 12.76 -8.23 -10.04
C GLU A 95 13.52 -7.87 -8.76
N ALA A 96 14.64 -7.15 -8.88
CA ALA A 96 15.45 -6.73 -7.73
C ALA A 96 14.75 -5.71 -6.80
N ASN A 97 13.57 -5.20 -7.17
CA ASN A 97 12.79 -4.24 -6.38
C ASN A 97 11.33 -4.70 -6.18
N PHE A 98 10.99 -5.97 -6.41
CA PHE A 98 9.62 -6.47 -6.19
C PHE A 98 9.13 -6.25 -4.77
N ASP A 99 10.03 -6.28 -3.78
CA ASP A 99 9.72 -5.98 -2.39
C ASP A 99 9.29 -4.51 -2.17
N GLN A 100 9.61 -3.61 -3.09
CA GLN A 100 9.23 -2.19 -3.07
C GLN A 100 7.88 -1.91 -3.72
N PHE A 101 7.26 -2.92 -4.37
CA PHE A 101 6.04 -2.75 -5.15
C PHE A 101 4.84 -3.44 -4.51
N VAL A 102 3.68 -2.87 -4.81
CA VAL A 102 2.35 -3.45 -4.58
C VAL A 102 1.47 -3.15 -5.79
N VAL A 103 0.38 -3.88 -5.90
CA VAL A 103 -0.71 -3.58 -6.83
C VAL A 103 -1.99 -3.50 -6.01
N THR A 104 -2.69 -2.38 -6.11
CA THR A 104 -4.06 -2.27 -5.57
C THR A 104 -5.01 -1.89 -6.69
N PRO A 105 -6.32 -2.10 -6.55
CA PRO A 105 -7.30 -1.69 -7.55
C PRO A 105 -7.08 -0.21 -7.93
N PRO A 106 -7.19 0.19 -9.21
CA PRO A 106 -7.07 1.59 -9.59
C PRO A 106 -8.09 2.47 -8.84
N ALA A 107 -7.68 3.68 -8.45
CA ALA A 107 -8.55 4.69 -7.84
C ALA A 107 -8.58 5.95 -8.71
N ASP A 108 -9.78 6.32 -9.16
CA ASP A 108 -10.01 7.48 -10.03
C ASP A 108 -9.42 8.76 -9.44
N GLU A 109 -9.49 8.94 -8.11
CA GLU A 109 -8.96 10.10 -7.39
C GLU A 109 -7.44 10.26 -7.48
N LEU A 110 -6.71 9.23 -7.92
CA LEU A 110 -5.25 9.22 -8.03
C LEU A 110 -4.76 9.10 -9.49
N ILE A 111 -5.61 8.61 -10.40
CA ILE A 111 -5.18 8.27 -11.76
C ILE A 111 -5.74 9.19 -12.83
N GLU A 112 -6.91 9.80 -12.59
CA GLU A 112 -7.53 10.72 -13.54
C GLU A 112 -6.80 12.06 -13.60
N GLY A 113 -7.15 12.91 -14.58
CA GLY A 113 -6.56 14.25 -14.71
C GLY A 113 -5.08 14.27 -15.12
N GLY A 114 -4.47 13.11 -15.35
CA GLY A 114 -3.02 13.00 -15.58
C GLY A 114 -2.21 13.09 -14.28
N ASP A 115 -2.84 12.86 -13.12
CA ASP A 115 -2.21 13.02 -11.80
C ASP A 115 -1.05 12.05 -11.58
N ARG A 116 -1.08 10.89 -12.24
CA ARG A 116 0.08 9.98 -12.26
C ARG A 116 1.32 10.59 -12.91
N LEU A 117 1.17 11.54 -13.83
CA LEU A 117 2.29 12.24 -14.46
C LEU A 117 2.66 13.51 -13.69
N ASN A 118 1.66 14.24 -13.20
CA ASN A 118 1.87 15.47 -12.45
C ASN A 118 0.77 15.70 -11.40
N PRO A 119 0.99 15.31 -10.14
CA PRO A 119 0.00 15.47 -9.07
C PRO A 119 -0.03 16.90 -8.48
N GLY A 120 0.60 17.88 -9.14
CA GLY A 120 0.66 19.27 -8.65
C GLY A 120 1.60 19.52 -7.46
N LEU A 121 2.42 18.54 -7.05
CA LEU A 121 3.38 18.63 -5.94
C LEU A 121 4.83 18.78 -6.46
N TYR A 122 5.53 19.87 -6.14
CA TYR A 122 6.87 20.20 -6.67
C TYR A 122 7.95 20.35 -5.60
#